data_AF-A0AA47MSX0-F1
#
_entry.id   AF-A0AA47MSX0-F1
#
_cell.length_a   1.000
_cell.length_b   1.000
_cell.length_c   1.000
_cell.angle_alpha   90.00
_cell.angle_beta   90.00
_cell.angle_gamma   90.00
#
_symmetry.space_group_name_H-M   'P 1'
#
loop_
_entity.id
_entity.type
_entity.pdbx_description
1 polymer ?
#
loop_
_entity_poly.entity_id
_entity_poly.type
_entity_poly.pdbx_seq_one_letter_code
_entity_poly.pdbx_strand_id
1 'polypeptide(L)'
;MTDCITGYISFCVDNVVPAKKVKCFANNKPWITSDLKGLLNKKKKAFRDGDGELLKSVQKELRVRLRENKEAYRRKLESKLQQNNIRDVWHGMKTITGFKVKGKQVEGSQERANELNVFFNRFSTEP
;
A
#
# COMPACT_ATOMS: atom_id res chain seq x y z
N MET A 1 2.66 -46.87 5.70
CA MET A 1 1.41 -46.63 4.91
C MET A 1 0.84 -45.23 5.14
N THR A 2 0.85 -44.71 6.37
CA THR A 2 0.39 -43.35 6.73
C THR A 2 1.13 -42.21 6.03
N ASP A 3 2.43 -42.36 5.75
CA ASP A 3 3.21 -41.30 5.06
C ASP A 3 2.79 -41.11 3.60
N CYS A 4 2.47 -42.20 2.90
CA CYS A 4 2.00 -42.13 1.50
C CYS A 4 0.65 -41.40 1.42
N ILE A 5 -0.27 -41.73 2.33
CA ILE A 5 -1.60 -41.11 2.38
C ILE A 5 -1.50 -39.63 2.77
N THR A 6 -0.68 -39.28 3.76
CA THR A 6 -0.43 -37.89 4.16
C THR A 6 0.19 -37.07 3.03
N GLY A 7 1.15 -37.65 2.30
CA GLY A 7 1.75 -37.03 1.12
C GLY A 7 0.73 -36.75 0.02
N TYR A 8 -0.15 -37.71 -0.28
CA TYR A 8 -1.20 -37.55 -1.28
C TYR A 8 -2.23 -36.49 -0.90
N ILE A 9 -2.65 -36.44 0.38
CA ILE A 9 -3.55 -35.39 0.88
C ILE A 9 -2.92 -34.01 0.72
N SER A 10 -1.64 -33.87 1.06
CA SER A 10 -0.91 -32.60 0.95
C SER A 10 -0.80 -32.15 -0.51
N PHE A 11 -0.49 -33.07 -1.42
CA PHE A 11 -0.50 -32.82 -2.86
C PHE A 11 -1.87 -32.35 -3.36
N CYS A 12 -2.96 -32.99 -2.94
CA CYS A 12 -4.30 -32.59 -3.33
C CYS A 12 -4.64 -31.18 -2.81
N VAL A 13 -4.27 -30.88 -1.57
CA VAL A 13 -4.44 -29.54 -0.98
C VAL A 13 -3.66 -28.50 -1.78
N ASP A 14 -2.40 -28.76 -2.11
CA ASP A 14 -1.56 -27.82 -2.86
C ASP A 14 -2.03 -27.61 -4.31
N ASN A 15 -2.63 -28.62 -4.95
CA ASN A 15 -3.20 -28.50 -6.29
C ASN A 15 -4.56 -27.78 -6.31
N VAL A 16 -5.40 -28.00 -5.30
CA VAL A 16 -6.76 -27.44 -5.25
C VAL A 16 -6.78 -26.03 -4.64
N VAL A 17 -5.84 -25.72 -3.74
CA VAL A 17 -5.77 -24.40 -3.09
C VAL A 17 -4.84 -23.49 -3.90
N PRO A 18 -5.36 -22.51 -4.65
CA PRO A 18 -4.52 -21.65 -5.48
C PRO A 18 -3.56 -20.81 -4.62
N ALA A 19 -2.27 -20.90 -4.93
CA ALA A 19 -1.23 -20.09 -4.30
C ALA A 19 -1.46 -18.60 -4.60
N LYS A 20 -1.89 -17.83 -3.60
CA LYS A 20 -2.13 -16.38 -3.73
C LYS A 20 -0.83 -15.61 -3.51
N LYS A 21 -0.35 -14.92 -4.54
CA LYS A 21 0.80 -14.01 -4.44
C LYS A 21 0.40 -12.68 -3.80
N VAL A 22 1.23 -12.18 -2.91
CA VAL A 22 1.05 -10.85 -2.29
C VAL A 22 1.69 -9.80 -3.19
N LYS A 23 0.87 -8.94 -3.82
CA LYS A 23 1.37 -7.86 -4.69
C LYS A 23 1.83 -6.66 -3.86
N CYS A 24 3.04 -6.17 -4.12
CA CYS A 24 3.53 -4.89 -3.64
C CYS A 24 3.49 -3.85 -4.77
N PHE A 25 2.70 -2.79 -4.58
CA PHE A 25 2.60 -1.65 -5.48
C PHE A 25 3.61 -0.57 -5.09
N ALA A 26 4.05 0.21 -6.07
CA ALA A 26 4.98 1.33 -5.89
C ALA A 26 4.41 2.45 -5.01
N ASN A 27 3.08 2.56 -4.90
CA ASN A 27 2.41 3.53 -4.04
C ASN A 27 2.29 3.08 -2.57
N ASN A 28 2.68 1.84 -2.24
CA ASN A 28 2.71 1.43 -0.85
C ASN A 28 3.77 2.24 -0.12
N LYS A 29 3.54 2.49 1.17
CA LYS A 29 4.55 3.06 2.04
C LYS A 29 5.86 2.25 1.90
N PRO A 30 7.03 2.89 1.69
CA PRO A 30 8.28 2.19 1.37
C PRO A 30 8.74 1.16 2.41
N TRP A 31 8.31 1.31 3.67
CA TRP A 31 8.60 0.38 4.76
C TRP A 31 7.62 -0.80 4.85
N ILE A 32 6.67 -0.93 3.92
CA ILE A 32 5.75 -2.08 3.83
C ILE A 32 6.36 -3.13 2.90
N THR A 33 7.05 -4.10 3.51
CA THR A 33 7.71 -5.21 2.80
C THR A 33 6.76 -6.38 2.56
N SER A 34 7.16 -7.33 1.72
CA SER A 34 6.46 -8.62 1.51
C SER A 34 6.25 -9.36 2.83
N ASP A 35 7.27 -9.39 3.68
CA ASP A 35 7.28 -10.13 4.93
C ASP A 35 6.27 -9.56 5.93
N LEU A 36 6.19 -8.21 5.99
CA LEU A 36 5.21 -7.52 6.82
C LEU A 36 3.77 -7.81 6.35
N LYS A 37 3.55 -7.93 5.04
CA LYS A 37 2.25 -8.39 4.50
C LYS A 37 1.99 -9.86 4.79
N GLY A 38 3.02 -10.70 4.81
CA GLY A 38 2.95 -12.08 5.28
C GLY A 38 2.45 -12.15 6.73
N LEU A 39 3.02 -11.34 7.63
CA LEU A 39 2.55 -11.23 9.01
C LEU A 39 1.11 -10.71 9.11
N LEU A 40 0.73 -9.74 8.28
CA LEU A 40 -0.64 -9.24 8.23
C LEU A 40 -1.63 -10.34 7.81
N ASN A 41 -1.23 -11.22 6.88
CA ASN A 41 -2.03 -12.38 6.48
C ASN A 41 -2.09 -13.44 7.59
N LYS A 42 -0.99 -13.72 8.29
CA LYS A 42 -0.98 -14.60 9.47
C LYS A 42 -1.94 -14.07 10.55
N LYS A 43 -1.93 -12.76 10.81
CA LYS A 43 -2.86 -12.11 11.74
C LYS A 43 -4.31 -12.34 11.33
N LYS A 44 -4.63 -12.13 10.05
CA LYS A 44 -5.98 -12.38 9.50
C LYS A 44 -6.39 -13.84 9.64
N LYS A 45 -5.46 -14.78 9.44
CA LYS A 45 -5.70 -16.21 9.64
C LYS A 45 -6.00 -16.51 11.11
N ALA A 46 -5.12 -16.13 12.03
CA ALA A 46 -5.33 -16.32 13.47
C ALA A 46 -6.67 -15.74 13.97
N PHE A 47 -7.06 -14.57 13.45
CA PHE A 47 -8.37 -13.98 13.77
C PHE A 47 -9.54 -14.82 13.26
N ARG A 48 -9.48 -15.36 12.04
CA ARG A 48 -10.53 -16.24 11.51
C ARG A 48 -10.60 -17.58 12.25
N ASP A 49 -9.44 -18.08 12.67
CA ASP A 49 -9.32 -19.37 13.34
C ASP A 49 -9.65 -19.28 14.85
N GLY A 50 -9.88 -18.07 15.38
CA GLY A 50 -10.22 -17.84 16.80
C GLY A 50 -9.05 -18.00 17.79
N ASP A 51 -7.83 -18.19 17.30
CA ASP A 51 -6.63 -18.38 18.12
C ASP A 51 -6.12 -17.05 18.70
N GLY A 52 -6.52 -16.76 19.94
CA GLY A 52 -6.16 -15.55 20.66
C GLY A 52 -4.66 -15.41 20.98
N GLU A 53 -3.97 -16.51 21.28
CA GLU A 53 -2.55 -16.50 21.64
C GLU A 53 -1.67 -16.28 20.40
N LEU A 54 -1.99 -16.96 19.30
CA LEU A 54 -1.35 -16.69 18.01
C LEU A 54 -1.64 -15.27 17.54
N LEU A 55 -2.86 -14.76 17.76
CA LEU A 55 -3.18 -13.38 17.41
C LEU A 55 -2.33 -12.37 18.19
N LYS A 56 -2.14 -12.56 19.51
CA LYS A 56 -1.29 -11.70 20.34
C LYS A 56 0.18 -11.76 19.91
N SER A 57 0.71 -12.95 19.67
CA SER A 57 2.11 -13.12 19.26
C SER A 57 2.39 -12.46 17.91
N VAL A 58 1.53 -12.70 16.90
CA VAL A 58 1.64 -12.07 15.58
C VAL A 58 1.49 -10.56 15.68
N GLN A 59 0.62 -10.04 16.55
CA GLN A 59 0.51 -8.59 16.78
C GLN A 59 1.79 -7.99 17.37
N LYS A 60 2.43 -8.67 18.34
CA LYS A 60 3.70 -8.23 18.93
C LYS A 60 4.80 -8.21 17.86
N GLU A 61 4.93 -9.29 17.11
CA GLU A 61 5.90 -9.41 16.02
C GLU A 61 5.69 -8.31 14.96
N LEU A 62 4.44 -8.06 14.57
CA LEU A 62 4.10 -7.04 13.58
C LEU A 62 4.48 -5.63 14.05
N ARG A 63 4.34 -5.30 15.34
CA ARG A 63 4.79 -4.01 15.89
C ARG A 63 6.30 -3.86 15.84
N VAL A 64 7.05 -4.91 16.19
CA VAL A 64 8.52 -4.92 16.17
C VAL A 64 9.01 -4.75 14.73
N ARG A 65 8.56 -5.61 13.81
CA ARG A 65 8.95 -5.56 12.39
C ARG A 65 8.59 -4.24 11.72
N LEU A 66 7.43 -3.66 12.05
CA LEU A 66 7.05 -2.35 11.52
C LEU A 66 8.00 -1.25 12.01
N ARG A 67 8.44 -1.30 13.27
CA ARG A 67 9.40 -0.34 13.82
C ARG A 67 10.76 -0.47 13.12
N GLU A 68 11.27 -1.69 12.99
CA GLU A 68 12.52 -2.00 12.30
C GLU A 68 12.51 -1.56 10.84
N ASN A 69 11.43 -1.83 10.10
CA ASN A 69 11.32 -1.43 8.71
C ASN A 69 11.28 0.10 8.54
N LYS A 70 10.58 0.81 9.42
CA LYS A 70 10.56 2.29 9.42
C LYS A 70 11.93 2.86 9.73
N GLU A 71 12.61 2.27 10.72
CA GLU A 71 13.97 2.63 11.12
C GLU A 71 14.97 2.43 9.97
N ALA A 72 14.96 1.26 9.33
CA ALA A 72 15.81 0.96 8.19
C ALA A 72 15.56 1.94 7.02
N TYR A 73 14.30 2.26 6.75
CA TYR A 73 13.95 3.24 5.73
C TYR A 73 14.45 4.66 6.09
N ARG A 74 14.34 5.08 7.35
CA ARG A 74 14.85 6.38 7.80
C ARG A 74 16.36 6.47 7.63
N ARG A 75 17.12 5.48 8.07
CA ARG A 75 18.58 5.43 7.88
C ARG A 75 18.97 5.50 6.40
N LYS A 76 18.21 4.83 5.53
CA LYS A 76 18.41 4.91 4.07
C LYS A 76 18.20 6.33 3.55
N LEU A 77 17.18 7.04 4.04
CA LEU A 77 16.91 8.44 3.67
C LEU A 77 18.00 9.40 4.18
N GLU A 78 18.42 9.22 5.44
CA GLU A 78 19.51 9.99 6.05
C GLU A 78 20.84 9.78 5.31
N SER A 79 21.16 8.53 4.94
CA SER A 79 22.35 8.23 4.13
C SER A 79 22.32 8.94 2.76
N LYS A 80 21.16 8.97 2.08
CA LYS A 80 21.00 9.73 0.83
C LYS A 80 21.17 11.24 1.02
N LEU A 81 20.72 11.77 2.15
CA LEU A 81 20.89 13.18 2.50
C LEU A 81 22.37 13.53 2.69
N GLN A 82 23.12 12.68 3.41
CA GLN A 82 24.56 12.85 3.61
C GLN A 82 25.35 12.80 2.29
N GLN A 83 24.85 12.07 1.30
CA GLN A 83 25.43 11.99 -0.06
C GLN A 83 25.06 13.19 -0.95
N ASN A 84 24.51 14.28 -0.38
CA ASN A 84 24.05 15.50 -1.07
C ASN A 84 23.03 15.24 -2.21
N ASN A 85 22.30 14.13 -2.15
CA ASN A 85 21.26 13.81 -3.13
C ASN A 85 19.90 14.37 -2.67
N ILE A 86 19.83 15.70 -2.58
CA ILE A 86 18.65 16.44 -2.09
C ILE A 86 17.41 16.17 -2.98
N ARG A 87 17.62 15.96 -4.29
CA ARG A 87 16.56 15.64 -5.24
C ARG A 87 15.86 14.32 -4.90
N ASP A 88 16.63 13.27 -4.61
CA ASP A 88 16.06 11.98 -4.20
C ASP A 88 15.37 12.05 -2.86
N VAL A 89 15.92 12.80 -1.90
CA VAL A 89 15.31 13.01 -0.58
C VAL A 89 13.94 13.68 -0.75
N TRP A 90 13.87 14.72 -1.57
CA TRP A 90 12.62 15.43 -1.87
C TRP A 90 11.60 14.52 -2.58
N HIS A 91 12.04 13.71 -3.54
CA HIS A 91 11.16 12.75 -4.22
C HIS A 91 10.62 11.67 -3.28
N GLY A 92 11.48 11.16 -2.38
CA GLY A 92 11.08 10.24 -1.32
C GLY A 92 10.08 10.85 -0.35
N MET A 93 10.31 12.07 0.11
CA MET A 93 9.41 12.81 1.00
C MET A 93 8.02 12.99 0.38
N LYS A 94 7.98 13.38 -0.89
CA LYS A 94 6.75 13.53 -1.67
C LYS A 94 5.97 12.20 -1.78
N THR A 95 6.69 11.10 -1.99
CA THR A 95 6.10 9.75 -2.07
C THR A 95 5.49 9.31 -0.75
N ILE A 96 6.16 9.58 0.39
CA ILE A 96 5.71 9.17 1.72
C ILE A 96 4.49 9.96 2.18
N THR A 97 4.53 11.28 1.98
CA THR A 97 3.46 12.20 2.39
C THR A 97 2.24 12.11 1.47
N GLY A 98 2.37 11.45 0.31
CA GLY A 98 1.35 11.47 -0.72
C GLY A 98 1.13 12.87 -1.28
N PHE A 99 2.13 13.77 -1.13
CA PHE A 99 2.06 15.14 -1.61
C PHE A 99 1.96 15.14 -3.13
N LYS A 100 0.72 15.14 -3.63
CA LYS A 100 0.46 15.47 -5.02
C LYS A 100 0.71 16.98 -5.13
N VAL A 101 1.71 17.34 -5.94
CA VAL A 101 1.74 18.70 -6.48
C VAL A 101 0.37 18.87 -7.12
N LYS A 102 -0.42 19.86 -6.67
CA LYS A 102 -1.68 20.22 -7.32
C LYS A 102 -1.35 20.25 -8.81
N GLY A 103 -1.98 19.36 -9.59
CA GLY A 103 -1.80 19.38 -11.04
C GLY A 103 -2.00 20.82 -11.49
N LYS A 104 -1.18 21.30 -12.44
CA LYS A 104 -1.39 22.61 -13.06
C LYS A 104 -2.89 22.80 -13.18
N GLN A 105 -3.43 23.84 -12.52
CA GLN A 105 -4.79 24.27 -12.80
C GLN A 105 -4.86 24.32 -14.32
N VAL A 106 -5.78 23.55 -14.92
CA VAL A 106 -5.99 23.66 -16.36
C VAL A 106 -6.31 25.12 -16.59
N GLU A 107 -5.51 25.76 -17.43
CA GLU A 107 -5.66 27.16 -17.77
C GLU A 107 -7.06 27.34 -18.36
N GLY A 108 -7.95 27.93 -17.57
CA GLY A 108 -9.32 28.24 -17.97
C GLY A 108 -9.47 29.74 -17.88
N SER A 109 -9.65 30.40 -19.03
CA SER A 109 -9.88 31.84 -19.06
C SER A 109 -11.28 32.16 -18.53
N GLN A 110 -11.46 33.38 -18.04
CA GLN A 110 -12.76 33.86 -17.58
C GLN A 110 -13.81 33.79 -18.71
N GLU A 111 -13.40 34.00 -19.96
CA GLU A 111 -14.28 33.87 -21.13
C GLU A 111 -14.83 32.46 -21.25
N ARG A 112 -13.98 31.42 -21.11
CA ARG A 112 -14.43 30.03 -21.22
C ARG A 112 -15.37 29.63 -20.07
N ALA A 113 -15.15 30.17 -18.87
CA ALA A 113 -16.07 29.97 -17.75
C ALA A 113 -17.44 30.62 -18.03
N ASN A 114 -17.45 31.82 -18.61
CA ASN A 114 -18.67 32.51 -19.00
C ASN A 114 -19.42 31.81 -20.14
N GLU A 115 -18.72 31.31 -21.16
CA GLU A 115 -19.31 30.51 -22.24
C GLU A 115 -20.01 29.25 -21.70
N LEU A 116 -19.36 28.54 -20.78
CA LEU A 116 -19.95 27.36 -20.14
C LEU A 116 -21.18 27.73 -19.30
N ASN A 117 -21.12 28.82 -18.54
CA ASN A 117 -22.27 29.30 -17.78
C ASN A 117 -23.46 29.63 -18.68
N VAL A 118 -23.25 30.30 -19.83
CA VAL A 118 -24.31 30.57 -20.81
C VAL A 118 -24.84 29.26 -21.41
N PHE A 119 -23.95 28.36 -21.81
CA PHE A 119 -24.35 27.08 -22.42
C PHE A 119 -25.19 26.20 -21.49
N PHE A 120 -24.84 26.11 -20.21
CA PHE A 120 -25.57 25.28 -19.26
C PHE A 120 -26.83 25.96 -18.70
N ASN A 121 -26.87 27.29 -18.64
CA ASN A 121 -28.06 28.03 -18.19
C ASN A 121 -29.03 28.41 -19.31
N ARG A 122 -28.77 28.00 -20.57
CA ARG A 122 -29.64 28.32 -21.72
C ARG A 122 -31.08 27.82 -21.62
N PHE A 123 -31.35 26.88 -20.70
CA PHE A 123 -32.70 26.37 -20.42
C PHE A 123 -33.35 27.02 -19.20
N SER A 124 -32.61 27.86 -18.47
CA SER A 124 -33.04 28.52 -17.23
C SER A 124 -33.45 29.98 -17.44
N THR A 125 -33.25 30.51 -18.65
CA THR A 125 -33.72 31.86 -19.03
C THR A 125 -35.12 31.74 -19.63
N GLU A 126 -36.12 32.28 -18.94
CA GLU A 126 -37.47 32.45 -19.49
C GLU A 126 -37.48 33.43 -20.69
N PRO A 127 -38.48 33.35 -21.59
CA PRO A 127 -38.57 34.17 -22.79
C PRO A 127 -38.63 35.69 -22.55
#